data_AF-K4GSV8-F1
#
_entry.id   AF-K4GSV8-F1
#
_cell.length_a   1.000
_cell.length_b   1.000
_cell.length_c   1.000
_cell.angle_alpha   90.00
_cell.angle_beta   90.00
_cell.angle_gamma   90.00
#
_symmetry.space_group_name_H-M   'P 1'
#
loop_
_entity.id
_entity.type
_entity.pdbx_description
1 polymer ?
#
loop_
_entity_poly.entity_id
_entity_poly.type
_entity_poly.pdbx_seq_one_letter_code
_entity_poly.pdbx_strand_id
1 'polypeptide(L)'
;IPKGSQESISFQVPEAFKSFPQEPFSIEYNSNNVATMSRPDQSTNNFTISIPEKSSEDITTTFNFLAQLTSDAKSDITEPKAVVYSFYSEGDIFNGVINYIAKNISAVTT
;
A
#
# COMPACT_ATOMS: atom_id res chain seq x y z
N ILE A 1 -33.71 -7.25 -3.60
CA ILE A 1 -32.39 -6.67 -3.25
C ILE A 1 -31.77 -6.22 -4.57
N PRO A 2 -31.54 -4.92 -4.80
CA PRO A 2 -30.98 -4.49 -6.08
C PRO A 2 -29.59 -5.10 -6.22
N LYS A 3 -29.34 -5.79 -7.34
CA LYS A 3 -27.99 -6.16 -7.76
C LYS A 3 -27.35 -4.88 -8.29
N GLY A 4 -26.37 -4.32 -7.60
CA GLY A 4 -25.77 -3.05 -8.05
C GLY A 4 -24.81 -2.35 -7.07
N SER A 5 -24.15 -3.07 -6.18
CA SER A 5 -23.11 -2.47 -5.34
C SER A 5 -21.77 -3.04 -5.78
N GLN A 6 -21.03 -2.23 -6.54
CA GLN A 6 -19.62 -2.41 -6.83
C GLN A 6 -18.89 -2.79 -5.53
N GLU A 7 -18.29 -3.97 -5.49
CA GLU A 7 -17.52 -4.39 -4.32
C GLU A 7 -16.24 -3.56 -4.26
N SER A 8 -15.92 -3.06 -3.07
CA SER A 8 -14.73 -2.26 -2.85
C SER A 8 -14.05 -2.68 -1.58
N ILE A 9 -12.73 -2.80 -1.63
CA ILE A 9 -11.91 -3.07 -0.45
C ILE A 9 -11.20 -1.79 -0.06
N SER A 10 -11.37 -1.36 1.19
CA SER A 10 -10.66 -0.20 1.73
C SER A 10 -9.54 -0.61 2.67
N PHE A 11 -8.40 0.07 2.54
CA PHE A 11 -7.25 -0.12 3.43
C PHE A 11 -6.50 1.18 3.69
N GLN A 12 -5.81 1.25 4.82
CA GLN A 12 -5.01 2.39 5.25
C GLN A 12 -3.56 1.98 5.42
N VAL A 13 -2.68 2.76 4.80
CA VAL A 13 -1.22 2.66 4.95
C VAL A 13 -0.77 3.56 6.10
N PRO A 14 0.24 3.18 6.92
CA PRO A 14 0.74 4.02 8.01
C PRO A 14 1.15 5.43 7.55
N GLU A 15 0.93 6.44 8.39
CA GLU A 15 1.30 7.85 8.14
C GLU A 15 2.82 8.07 8.00
N ALA A 16 3.62 7.09 8.44
CA ALA A 16 5.06 7.08 8.23
C ALA A 16 5.46 7.02 6.74
N PHE A 17 4.54 6.68 5.85
CA PHE A 17 4.78 6.56 4.41
C PHE A 17 4.12 7.69 3.60
N LYS A 18 4.77 8.06 2.49
CA LYS A 18 4.37 9.08 1.52
C LYS A 18 4.83 8.69 0.11
N SER A 19 4.67 9.63 -0.83
CA SER A 19 5.08 9.50 -2.24
C SER A 19 4.34 8.38 -2.97
N PHE A 20 3.07 8.20 -2.64
CA PHE A 20 2.19 7.21 -3.26
C PHE A 20 1.84 7.58 -4.71
N PRO A 21 1.34 6.63 -5.51
CA PRO A 21 0.72 6.92 -6.80
C PRO A 21 -0.35 8.02 -6.67
N GLN A 22 -0.30 9.01 -7.55
CA GLN A 22 -1.26 10.12 -7.57
C GLN A 22 -2.50 9.77 -8.39
N GLU A 23 -2.30 9.00 -9.46
CA GLU A 23 -3.35 8.53 -10.34
C GLU A 23 -3.74 7.09 -9.99
N PRO A 24 -5.03 6.73 -10.14
CA PRO A 24 -5.47 5.34 -10.07
C PRO A 24 -4.75 4.45 -11.08
N PHE A 25 -4.61 3.17 -10.76
CA PHE A 25 -4.06 2.19 -11.70
C PHE A 25 -4.80 0.84 -11.68
N SER A 26 -4.73 0.13 -12.80
CA SER A 26 -5.32 -1.19 -12.98
C SER A 26 -4.54 -2.25 -12.22
N ILE A 27 -5.25 -3.09 -11.47
CA ILE A 27 -4.75 -4.38 -10.98
C ILE A 27 -5.11 -5.41 -12.03
N GLU A 28 -4.11 -6.14 -12.52
CA GLU A 28 -4.26 -7.10 -13.59
C GLU A 28 -4.12 -8.55 -13.11
N TYR A 29 -4.82 -9.46 -13.79
CA TYR A 29 -4.65 -10.90 -13.66
C TYR A 29 -4.82 -11.52 -15.05
N ASN A 30 -3.86 -12.34 -15.49
CA ASN A 30 -3.82 -12.88 -16.86
C ASN A 30 -4.02 -11.81 -17.95
N SER A 31 -3.37 -10.65 -17.78
CA SER A 31 -3.48 -9.48 -18.69
C SER A 31 -4.89 -8.86 -18.82
N ASN A 32 -5.81 -9.20 -17.91
CA ASN A 32 -7.11 -8.55 -17.81
C ASN A 32 -7.13 -7.66 -16.58
N ASN A 33 -7.72 -6.45 -16.69
CA ASN A 33 -8.03 -5.65 -15.52
C ASN A 33 -9.11 -6.36 -14.71
N VAL A 34 -8.79 -6.62 -13.44
CA VAL A 34 -9.70 -7.27 -12.47
C VAL A 34 -10.10 -6.35 -11.33
N ALA A 35 -9.38 -5.26 -11.12
CA ALA A 35 -9.73 -4.21 -10.17
C ALA A 35 -8.98 -2.92 -10.49
N THR A 36 -9.40 -1.82 -9.86
CA THR A 36 -8.69 -0.53 -9.93
C THR A 36 -8.30 -0.09 -8.52
N MET A 37 -7.01 0.21 -8.32
CA MET A 37 -6.51 0.82 -7.10
C MET A 37 -6.59 2.34 -7.23
N SER A 38 -7.08 3.01 -6.18
CA SER A 38 -7.16 4.47 -6.12
C SER A 38 -6.88 4.98 -4.71
N ARG A 39 -6.51 6.26 -4.62
CA ARG A 39 -6.38 7.02 -3.37
C ARG A 39 -7.31 8.22 -3.44
N PRO A 40 -8.60 8.07 -3.04
CA PRO A 40 -9.63 9.08 -3.30
C PRO A 40 -9.31 10.46 -2.70
N ASP A 41 -8.69 10.47 -1.52
CA ASP A 41 -8.19 11.69 -0.89
C ASP A 41 -6.66 11.62 -0.76
N GLN A 42 -5.97 12.41 -1.59
CA GLN A 42 -4.52 12.47 -1.65
C GLN A 42 -3.85 13.04 -0.38
N SER A 43 -4.61 13.67 0.51
CA SER A 43 -4.13 14.13 1.83
C SER A 43 -4.09 13.02 2.87
N THR A 44 -4.74 11.88 2.58
CA THR A 44 -4.78 10.72 3.47
C THR A 44 -3.97 9.55 2.90
N ASN A 45 -3.76 8.55 3.76
CA ASN A 45 -3.15 7.28 3.38
C ASN A 45 -4.21 6.18 3.21
N ASN A 46 -5.45 6.57 2.87
CA ASN A 46 -6.57 5.67 2.63
C ASN A 46 -6.67 5.33 1.14
N PHE A 47 -6.70 4.04 0.85
CA PHE A 47 -6.78 3.49 -0.49
C PHE A 47 -8.05 2.67 -0.65
N THR A 48 -8.54 2.63 -1.88
CA THR A 48 -9.69 1.83 -2.27
C THR A 48 -9.35 0.99 -3.50
N ILE A 49 -9.65 -0.30 -3.41
CA ILE A 49 -9.65 -1.23 -4.54
C ILE A 49 -11.09 -1.37 -5.00
N SER A 50 -11.41 -0.93 -6.21
CA SER A 50 -12.74 -1.08 -6.80
C SER A 50 -12.78 -2.31 -7.70
N ILE A 51 -13.68 -3.25 -7.41
CA ILE A 51 -13.87 -4.49 -8.17
C ILE A 51 -15.06 -4.31 -9.13
N PRO A 52 -14.91 -4.55 -10.44
CA PRO A 52 -16.01 -4.44 -11.40
C PRO A 52 -17.05 -5.55 -11.17
N GLU A 53 -18.34 -5.22 -11.34
CA GLU A 53 -19.50 -6.11 -11.07
C GLU A 53 -19.52 -7.45 -11.83
N LYS A 54 -18.61 -7.67 -12.78
CA LYS A 54 -18.61 -8.81 -13.71
C LYS A 54 -17.61 -9.91 -13.40
N SER A 55 -16.90 -9.88 -12.27
CA SER A 55 -16.03 -11.01 -11.92
C SER A 55 -16.87 -12.22 -11.52
N SER A 56 -17.13 -13.13 -12.45
CA SER A 56 -17.81 -14.42 -12.19
C SER A 56 -16.85 -15.50 -11.67
N GLU A 57 -15.58 -15.16 -11.49
CA GLU A 57 -14.52 -16.06 -11.03
C GLU A 57 -13.93 -15.55 -9.72
N ASP A 58 -13.60 -16.47 -8.82
CA ASP A 58 -12.80 -16.17 -7.63
C ASP A 58 -11.36 -15.90 -8.07
N ILE A 59 -10.96 -14.62 -8.05
CA ILE A 59 -9.64 -14.19 -8.51
C ILE A 59 -8.76 -13.87 -7.29
N THR A 60 -7.60 -14.49 -7.23
CA THR A 60 -6.51 -14.08 -6.34
C THR A 60 -5.42 -13.42 -7.16
N THR A 61 -5.09 -12.18 -6.84
CA THR A 61 -4.01 -11.42 -7.48
C THR A 61 -3.21 -10.64 -6.46
N THR A 62 -2.11 -10.04 -6.89
CA THR A 62 -1.24 -9.19 -6.06
C THR A 62 -0.95 -7.90 -6.80
N PHE A 63 -0.96 -6.79 -6.08
CA PHE A 63 -0.55 -5.49 -6.58
C PHE A 63 0.58 -4.95 -5.70
N ASN A 64 1.37 -4.04 -6.26
CA ASN A 64 2.44 -3.38 -5.55
C ASN A 64 2.49 -1.90 -5.96
N PHE A 65 2.84 -1.03 -5.02
CA PHE A 65 3.23 0.34 -5.32
C PHE A 65 4.42 0.73 -4.45
N LEU A 66 5.23 1.66 -4.96
CA LEU A 66 6.36 2.19 -4.20
C LEU A 66 5.89 3.29 -3.25
N ALA A 67 6.51 3.34 -2.08
CA ALA A 67 6.31 4.39 -1.08
C ALA A 67 7.65 4.77 -0.47
N GLN A 68 7.71 5.97 0.13
CA GLN A 68 8.88 6.48 0.82
C GLN A 68 8.52 6.86 2.25
N LEU A 69 9.48 6.79 3.17
CA LEU A 69 9.25 7.35 4.50
C LEU A 69 9.05 8.87 4.44
N THR A 70 8.20 9.38 5.33
CA THR A 70 8.15 10.82 5.62
C THR A 70 9.47 11.30 6.22
N SER A 71 9.70 12.62 6.19
CA SER A 71 10.92 13.20 6.77
C SER A 71 11.00 12.94 8.27
N ASP A 72 9.86 13.02 8.96
CA ASP A 72 9.74 12.80 10.40
C ASP A 72 10.00 11.33 10.74
N ALA A 73 9.30 10.39 10.08
CA ALA A 73 9.50 8.96 10.31
C ALA A 73 10.94 8.51 9.99
N LYS A 74 11.58 9.14 9.00
CA LYS A 74 12.99 8.90 8.71
C LYS A 74 13.92 9.46 9.80
N SER A 75 13.60 10.61 10.37
CA SER A 75 14.40 11.25 11.43
C SER A 75 14.30 10.52 12.76
N ASP A 76 13.19 9.84 13.01
CA ASP A 76 12.98 8.97 14.18
C ASP A 76 13.83 7.70 14.14
N ILE A 77 14.45 7.36 13.00
CA ILE A 77 15.33 6.20 12.85
C ILE A 77 16.78 6.65 13.04
N THR A 78 17.19 6.73 14.30
CA THR A 78 18.52 7.21 14.72
C THR A 78 19.59 6.12 14.75
N GLU A 79 19.19 4.86 14.82
CA GLU A 79 20.07 3.69 14.87
C GLU A 79 19.42 2.48 14.19
N PRO A 80 20.18 1.42 13.86
CA PRO A 80 19.62 0.20 13.30
C PRO A 80 18.55 -0.39 14.21
N LYS A 81 17.34 -0.58 13.69
CA LYS A 81 16.22 -1.12 14.45
C LYS A 81 15.19 -1.77 13.54
N ALA A 82 14.45 -2.71 14.09
CA ALA A 82 13.21 -3.20 13.51
C ALA A 82 12.07 -2.23 13.88
N VAL A 83 11.33 -1.75 12.90
CA VAL A 83 10.10 -0.97 13.14
C VAL A 83 8.91 -1.76 12.62
N VAL A 84 7.89 -1.88 13.45
CA VAL A 84 6.62 -2.49 13.10
C VAL A 84 5.68 -1.42 12.56
N TYR A 85 5.09 -1.69 11.41
CA TYR A 85 4.12 -0.83 10.73
C TYR A 85 2.78 -1.55 10.62
N SER A 86 1.72 -0.92 11.12
CA SER A 86 0.36 -1.47 11.11
C SER A 86 -0.45 -0.94 9.93
N PHE A 87 -0.88 -1.83 9.06
CA PHE A 87 -1.76 -1.58 7.93
C PHE A 87 -3.16 -2.02 8.32
N TYR A 88 -4.16 -1.21 8.02
CA TYR A 88 -5.54 -1.49 8.42
C TYR A 88 -6.37 -1.82 7.18
N SER A 89 -7.25 -2.81 7.25
CA SER A 89 -8.22 -3.10 6.19
C SER A 89 -9.49 -3.68 6.81
N GLU A 90 -10.64 -3.05 6.57
CA GLU A 90 -11.98 -3.58 6.93
C GLU A 90 -12.15 -4.16 8.35
N GLY A 91 -11.43 -3.60 9.34
CA GLY A 91 -11.47 -4.04 10.73
C GLY A 91 -10.34 -4.98 11.15
N ASP A 92 -9.53 -5.43 10.20
CA ASP A 92 -8.30 -6.21 10.44
C ASP A 92 -7.05 -5.32 10.44
N ILE A 93 -6.01 -5.83 11.10
CA ILE A 93 -4.69 -5.19 11.18
C ILE A 93 -3.64 -6.18 10.70
N PHE A 94 -2.88 -5.78 9.69
CA PHE A 94 -1.68 -6.47 9.23
C PHE A 94 -0.44 -5.72 9.73
N ASN A 95 0.45 -6.40 10.45
CA ASN A 95 1.70 -5.82 10.94
C ASN A 95 2.88 -6.25 10.06
N GLY A 96 3.48 -5.31 9.35
CA GLY A 96 4.72 -5.50 8.60
C GLY A 96 5.93 -5.01 9.39
N VAL A 97 7.05 -5.73 9.33
CA VAL A 97 8.29 -5.34 10.01
C VAL A 97 9.33 -4.93 8.97
N ILE A 98 9.92 -3.74 9.13
CA ILE A 98 11.05 -3.29 8.33
C ILE A 98 12.28 -3.18 9.23
N ASN A 99 13.35 -3.87 8.84
CA ASN A 99 14.65 -3.80 9.50
C ASN A 99 15.49 -2.69 8.87
N TYR A 100 15.69 -1.59 9.59
CA TYR A 100 16.58 -0.52 9.18
C TYR A 100 18.01 -0.85 9.58
N ILE A 101 18.91 -0.85 8.60
CA ILE A 101 20.33 -1.15 8.78
C ILE A 101 21.15 0.11 8.59
N ALA A 102 22.26 0.22 9.33
CA ALA A 102 23.22 1.29 9.12
C ALA A 102 23.82 1.19 7.70
N LYS A 103 24.07 2.34 7.07
CA LYS A 103 24.84 2.36 5.82
C LYS A 103 26.23 1.82 6.10
N ASN A 104 26.69 0.90 5.26
CA ASN A 104 28.07 0.45 5.29
C ASN A 104 28.97 1.57 4.74
N ILE A 105 29.63 2.30 5.64
CA ILE A 105 30.52 3.42 5.31
C ILE A 105 31.83 2.96 4.66
N SER A 106 32.19 1.67 4.74
CA SER A 106 33.37 1.11 4.08
C SER A 106 33.20 1.00 2.56
N ALA A 107 31.97 1.10 2.04
CA ALA A 107 31.69 1.11 0.60
C ALA A 107 31.69 2.53 -0.02
N VAL A 108 31.87 3.58 0.78
CA VAL A 108 31.80 5.00 0.34
C VAL A 108 33.21 5.57 0.05
N THR A 109 34.26 4.76 0.15
CA THR A 109 35.64 5.15 -0.17
C THR A 109 36.08 4.55 -1.51
N THR A 110 35.69 5.18 -2.61
CA THR A 110 36.42 5.18 -3.91
C THR A 110 36.00 6.38 -4.73
#